data_AF-A0A4Y8K624-F1
#
_entry.id   AF-A0A4Y8K624-F1
#
_cell.length_a   1.000
_cell.length_b   1.000
_cell.length_c   1.000
_cell.angle_alpha   90.00
_cell.angle_beta   90.00
_cell.angle_gamma   90.00
#
_symmetry.space_group_name_H-M   'P 1'
#
loop_
_entity.id
_entity.type
_entity.pdbx_description
1 polymer ?
#
loop_
_entity_poly.entity_id
_entity_poly.type
_entity_poly.pdbx_seq_one_letter_code
_entity_poly.pdbx_strand_id
1 'polypeptide(L)'
;MSTAAEQIVVMGVSGSGKSTIGALLAHALAVPFLDADGLHPQANIVKMASGVPLTDADRWPWLAQVGRALSDAGAAGTGLVIACSALKRVYRESIVAAAPNVRFVHLTGTFDVLGNRLEGRSEHFMPPALLRSQLATLEELQADEPGFAVDIDQPAVNAVTESVARLGAPELPASVLIGVGAGGLPVVRVNGRAGAAEVYLQGAHVTSWSPAGTCSVLWMSEFSEFAPGKPLRGGVPICFPWFGPHETDANAPAHGFARIAAWHLVQAREVGDDVELVFGLTDLRPAWPHCFEARYTVTVGAQLCLALQVRNLDDVSVTFAEAFHTYLSVPDIHAVSVSGFEDLGFIDRLAEPPARDAEGHPVAVAGETDRIYLGTNAEARIADGTGRTVSISTKGSQSRVIWNPWSAKASAMSDFGTEEWTGMVCVETANLMSDQVSLAPGETHTMSAVIAQTF
;
A
#
# COMPACT_ATOMS: atom_id res chain seq x y z
N MET A 1 23.80 17.30 7.32
CA MET A 1 23.13 18.53 6.83
C MET A 1 21.70 18.11 6.54
N SER A 2 20.71 18.81 7.11
CA SER A 2 19.30 18.52 6.79
C SER A 2 19.09 18.78 5.31
N THR A 3 18.79 17.74 4.53
CA THR A 3 18.35 17.91 3.15
C THR A 3 17.01 18.63 3.19
N ALA A 4 16.88 19.75 2.48
CA ALA A 4 15.61 20.46 2.38
C ALA A 4 14.53 19.49 1.88
N ALA A 5 13.34 19.55 2.47
CA ALA A 5 12.27 18.63 2.13
C ALA A 5 11.87 18.77 0.65
N GLU A 6 11.69 17.64 -0.04
CA GLU A 6 11.51 17.60 -1.49
C GLU A 6 10.23 18.32 -1.92
N GLN A 7 10.34 19.32 -2.79
CA GLN A 7 9.20 20.06 -3.36
C GLN A 7 9.20 19.84 -4.87
N ILE A 8 8.35 18.95 -5.38
CA ILE A 8 8.39 18.52 -6.78
C ILE A 8 7.06 18.79 -7.47
N VAL A 9 7.13 19.28 -8.71
CA VAL A 9 5.99 19.31 -9.62
C VAL A 9 6.25 18.34 -10.77
N VAL A 10 5.44 17.30 -10.89
CA VAL A 10 5.40 16.44 -12.07
C VAL A 10 4.43 17.06 -13.08
N MET A 11 4.97 17.58 -14.18
CA MET A 11 4.21 18.30 -15.20
C MET A 11 4.23 17.61 -16.56
N GLY A 12 3.31 17.98 -17.43
CA GLY A 12 3.16 17.43 -18.77
C GLY A 12 1.71 17.52 -19.25
N VAL A 13 1.49 17.34 -20.55
CA VAL A 13 0.15 17.35 -21.14
C VAL A 13 -0.69 16.17 -20.64
N SER A 14 -2.00 16.17 -20.90
CA SER A 14 -2.86 15.03 -20.59
C SER A 14 -2.37 13.77 -21.33
N GLY A 15 -2.49 12.60 -20.68
CA GLY A 15 -1.96 11.33 -21.20
C GLY A 15 -0.48 11.07 -20.90
N SER A 16 0.28 12.06 -20.43
CA SER A 16 1.71 11.87 -20.10
C SER A 16 1.97 10.96 -18.90
N GLY A 17 0.96 10.72 -18.06
CA GLY A 17 1.08 9.88 -16.86
C GLY A 17 1.43 10.63 -15.57
N LYS A 18 1.25 11.96 -15.52
CA LYS A 18 1.54 12.81 -14.34
C LYS A 18 1.09 12.21 -13.01
N SER A 19 -0.17 11.82 -12.87
CA SER A 19 -0.69 11.32 -11.59
C SER A 19 -0.06 9.98 -11.20
N THR A 20 0.17 9.10 -12.18
CA THR A 20 0.85 7.81 -11.96
C THR A 20 2.31 7.99 -11.60
N ILE A 21 3.09 8.69 -12.42
CA ILE A 21 4.52 8.93 -12.18
C ILE A 21 4.71 9.80 -10.94
N GLY A 22 3.84 10.80 -10.71
CA GLY A 22 3.84 11.64 -9.51
C GLY A 22 3.61 10.84 -8.24
N ALA A 23 2.64 9.93 -8.21
CA ALA A 23 2.40 9.08 -7.04
C ALA A 23 3.58 8.13 -6.78
N LEU A 24 4.14 7.52 -7.83
CA LEU A 24 5.32 6.64 -7.70
C LEU A 24 6.56 7.41 -7.26
N LEU A 25 6.76 8.62 -7.79
CA LEU A 25 7.89 9.47 -7.43
C LEU A 25 7.77 9.97 -5.99
N ALA A 26 6.59 10.42 -5.57
CA ALA A 26 6.34 10.82 -4.18
C ALA A 26 6.71 9.70 -3.21
N HIS A 27 6.31 8.48 -3.57
CA HIS A 27 6.62 7.31 -2.80
C HIS A 27 8.12 7.00 -2.74
N ALA A 28 8.82 7.04 -3.89
CA ALA A 28 10.27 6.82 -3.93
C ALA A 28 11.06 7.91 -3.16
N LEU A 29 10.51 9.11 -3.03
CA LEU A 29 11.07 10.21 -2.25
C LEU A 29 10.61 10.22 -0.78
N ALA A 30 9.74 9.28 -0.37
CA ALA A 30 9.11 9.24 0.95
C ALA A 30 8.40 10.55 1.35
N VAL A 31 7.69 11.19 0.41
CA VAL A 31 6.91 12.42 0.63
C VAL A 31 5.45 12.23 0.19
N PRO A 32 4.49 13.06 0.67
CA PRO A 32 3.10 13.02 0.22
C PRO A 32 2.95 13.28 -1.29
N PHE A 33 1.88 12.74 -1.87
CA PHE A 33 1.44 13.02 -3.24
C PHE A 33 0.14 13.82 -3.24
N LEU A 34 0.01 14.78 -4.16
CA LEU A 34 -1.22 15.54 -4.40
C LEU A 34 -1.46 15.70 -5.90
N ASP A 35 -2.69 15.46 -6.35
CA ASP A 35 -3.11 15.83 -7.70
C ASP A 35 -3.66 17.26 -7.70
N ALA A 36 -3.04 18.16 -8.46
CA ALA A 36 -3.41 19.56 -8.48
C ALA A 36 -4.83 19.80 -9.00
N ASP A 37 -5.42 18.86 -9.75
CA ASP A 37 -6.80 19.01 -10.22
C ASP A 37 -7.79 19.16 -9.04
N GLY A 38 -7.47 18.59 -7.88
CA GLY A 38 -8.23 18.74 -6.63
C GLY A 38 -8.14 20.13 -5.98
N LEU A 39 -7.22 20.99 -6.42
CA LEU A 39 -7.05 22.36 -5.92
C LEU A 39 -7.80 23.40 -6.76
N HIS A 40 -8.54 22.98 -7.78
CA HIS A 40 -9.29 23.91 -8.61
C HIS A 40 -10.44 24.57 -7.81
N PRO A 41 -10.64 25.90 -7.96
CA PRO A 41 -11.85 26.53 -7.41
C PRO A 41 -13.09 25.99 -8.13
N GLN A 42 -14.23 25.98 -7.45
CA GLN A 42 -15.50 25.44 -7.98
C GLN A 42 -15.88 26.04 -9.34
N ALA A 43 -15.59 27.32 -9.57
CA ALA A 43 -15.84 27.98 -10.85
C ALA A 43 -15.07 27.32 -12.02
N ASN A 44 -13.84 26.87 -11.80
CA ASN A 44 -13.05 26.19 -12.82
C ASN A 44 -13.61 24.80 -13.10
N ILE A 45 -14.01 24.07 -12.05
CA ILE A 45 -14.61 22.75 -12.17
C ILE A 45 -15.88 22.83 -13.02
N VAL A 46 -16.77 23.78 -12.73
CA VAL A 46 -18.01 24.00 -13.50
C VAL A 46 -17.71 24.37 -14.97
N LYS A 47 -16.74 25.24 -15.20
CA LYS A 47 -16.34 25.66 -16.56
C LYS A 47 -15.78 24.50 -17.38
N MET A 48 -14.89 23.69 -16.80
CA MET A 48 -14.36 22.49 -17.46
C MET A 48 -15.44 21.43 -17.68
N ALA A 49 -16.33 21.19 -16.71
CA ALA A 49 -17.43 20.24 -16.83
C ALA A 49 -18.43 20.61 -17.94
N SER A 50 -18.54 21.91 -18.28
CA SER A 50 -19.34 22.40 -19.41
C SER A 50 -18.59 22.40 -20.74
N GLY A 51 -17.38 21.82 -20.81
CA GLY A 51 -16.57 21.76 -22.02
C GLY A 51 -15.91 23.08 -22.40
N VAL A 52 -15.97 24.11 -21.55
CA VAL A 52 -15.37 25.41 -21.81
C VAL A 52 -13.91 25.40 -21.30
N PRO A 53 -12.91 25.65 -22.16
CA PRO A 53 -11.53 25.71 -21.73
C PRO A 53 -11.27 26.83 -20.73
N LEU A 54 -10.42 26.57 -19.75
CA LEU A 54 -9.93 27.62 -18.85
C LEU A 54 -9.03 28.61 -19.61
N THR A 55 -9.11 29.87 -19.22
CA THR A 55 -8.20 30.96 -19.60
C THR A 55 -7.08 31.12 -18.57
N ASP A 56 -6.08 31.93 -18.85
CA ASP A 56 -4.99 32.19 -17.89
C ASP A 56 -5.52 32.86 -16.62
N ALA A 57 -6.50 33.77 -16.75
CA ALA A 57 -7.16 34.41 -15.61
C ALA A 57 -7.85 33.41 -14.68
N ASP A 58 -8.43 32.34 -15.25
CA ASP A 58 -9.04 31.27 -14.46
C ASP A 58 -7.98 30.41 -13.73
N ARG A 59 -6.76 30.31 -14.28
CA ARG A 59 -5.69 29.45 -13.74
C ARG A 59 -4.90 30.10 -12.60
N TRP A 60 -4.78 31.42 -12.56
CA TRP A 60 -3.97 32.09 -11.52
C TRP A 60 -4.33 31.73 -10.08
N PRO A 61 -5.62 31.72 -9.67
CA PRO A 61 -5.99 31.33 -8.31
C PRO A 61 -5.60 29.89 -7.97
N TRP A 62 -5.69 28.99 -8.95
CA TRP A 62 -5.34 27.58 -8.81
C TRP A 62 -3.83 27.37 -8.69
N LEU A 63 -3.03 27.99 -9.56
CA LEU A 63 -1.56 27.93 -9.49
C LEU A 63 -1.03 28.52 -8.17
N ALA A 64 -1.68 29.56 -7.65
CA ALA A 64 -1.36 30.10 -6.33
C ALA A 64 -1.63 29.10 -5.19
N GLN A 65 -2.65 28.24 -5.31
CA GLN A 65 -2.88 27.15 -4.34
C GLN A 65 -1.82 26.06 -4.44
N VAL A 66 -1.42 25.68 -5.66
CA VAL A 66 -0.31 24.73 -5.90
C VAL A 66 0.98 25.23 -5.24
N GLY A 67 1.34 26.50 -5.48
CA GLY A 67 2.51 27.10 -4.86
C GLY A 67 2.46 27.16 -3.34
N ARG A 68 1.28 27.49 -2.76
CA ARG A 68 1.07 27.47 -1.30
C ARG A 68 1.24 26.07 -0.72
N ALA A 69 0.61 25.05 -1.31
CA ALA A 69 0.70 23.67 -0.82
C ALA A 69 2.16 23.17 -0.77
N LEU A 70 2.97 23.47 -1.80
CA LEU A 70 4.39 23.17 -1.80
C LEU A 70 5.15 23.94 -0.70
N SER A 71 4.87 25.23 -0.56
CA SER A 71 5.50 26.10 0.44
C SER A 71 5.23 25.62 1.87
N ASP A 72 3.97 25.32 2.18
CA ASP A 72 3.52 24.82 3.48
C ASP A 72 4.17 23.47 3.81
N ALA A 73 4.20 22.55 2.85
CA ALA A 73 4.85 21.25 3.01
C ALA A 73 6.37 21.34 3.20
N GLY A 74 7.02 22.30 2.52
CA GLY A 74 8.45 22.57 2.72
C GLY A 74 8.75 23.17 4.09
N ALA A 75 7.91 24.10 4.55
CA ALA A 75 8.03 24.71 5.88
C ALA A 75 7.79 23.67 7.00
N ALA A 76 6.88 22.72 6.78
CA ALA A 76 6.62 21.60 7.68
C ALA A 76 7.71 20.50 7.64
N GLY A 77 8.63 20.56 6.67
CA GLY A 77 9.67 19.54 6.49
C GLY A 77 9.17 18.21 5.94
N THR A 78 7.90 18.12 5.52
CA THR A 78 7.30 16.89 4.99
C THR A 78 7.63 16.66 3.52
N GLY A 79 7.89 17.74 2.77
CA GLY A 79 8.00 17.69 1.31
C GLY A 79 6.64 17.39 0.66
N LEU A 80 6.59 17.43 -0.67
CA LEU A 80 5.38 17.19 -1.46
C LEU A 80 5.74 17.00 -2.94
N VAL A 81 5.15 15.97 -3.56
CA VAL A 81 5.08 15.86 -5.03
C VAL A 81 3.68 16.21 -5.50
N ILE A 82 3.57 17.16 -6.43
CA ILE A 82 2.30 17.56 -7.04
C ILE A 82 2.27 17.20 -8.53
N ALA A 83 1.25 16.46 -8.98
CA ALA A 83 0.94 16.37 -10.40
C ALA A 83 0.22 17.65 -10.86
N CYS A 84 0.79 18.40 -11.82
CA CYS A 84 0.23 19.70 -12.23
C CYS A 84 0.38 19.96 -13.73
N SER A 85 -0.67 20.48 -14.38
CA SER A 85 -0.61 20.93 -15.79
C SER A 85 -0.01 22.34 -15.93
N ALA A 86 1.19 22.56 -15.36
CA ALA A 86 1.95 23.81 -15.45
C ALA A 86 2.61 24.01 -16.83
N LEU A 87 1.79 24.05 -17.88
CA LEU A 87 2.24 23.95 -19.28
C LEU A 87 2.99 25.19 -19.80
N LYS A 88 2.78 26.38 -19.23
CA LYS A 88 3.48 27.62 -19.64
C LYS A 88 4.58 27.98 -18.64
N ARG A 89 5.65 28.62 -19.12
CA ARG A 89 6.74 29.15 -18.27
C ARG A 89 6.21 30.11 -17.22
N VAL A 90 5.32 31.01 -17.59
CA VAL A 90 4.70 31.97 -16.64
C VAL A 90 3.91 31.28 -15.51
N TYR A 91 3.41 30.05 -15.73
CA TYR A 91 2.77 29.27 -14.66
C TYR A 91 3.80 28.73 -13.69
N ARG A 92 4.92 28.22 -14.22
CA ARG A 92 6.03 27.68 -13.44
C ARG A 92 6.72 28.78 -12.64
N GLU A 93 6.95 29.95 -13.23
CA GLU A 93 7.45 31.14 -12.53
C GLU A 93 6.56 31.54 -11.35
N SER A 94 5.22 31.50 -11.52
CA SER A 94 4.30 31.77 -10.43
C SER A 94 4.38 30.74 -9.30
N ILE A 95 4.62 29.45 -9.61
CA ILE A 95 4.81 28.41 -8.59
C ILE A 95 6.15 28.61 -7.88
N VAL A 96 7.24 28.86 -8.62
CA VAL A 96 8.59 29.13 -8.08
C VAL A 96 8.57 30.34 -7.15
N ALA A 97 7.83 31.40 -7.50
CA ALA A 97 7.71 32.59 -6.65
C ALA A 97 7.11 32.28 -5.26
N ALA A 98 6.22 31.28 -5.16
CA ALA A 98 5.61 30.85 -3.89
C ALA A 98 6.41 29.75 -3.18
N ALA A 99 7.10 28.89 -3.93
CA ALA A 99 7.92 27.79 -3.43
C ALA A 99 9.30 27.78 -4.13
N PRO A 100 10.28 28.57 -3.66
CA PRO A 100 11.56 28.77 -4.35
C PRO A 100 12.43 27.52 -4.51
N ASN A 101 12.22 26.47 -3.71
CA ASN A 101 12.97 25.21 -3.81
C ASN A 101 12.27 24.17 -4.68
N VAL A 102 11.16 24.53 -5.36
CA VAL A 102 10.44 23.61 -6.22
C VAL A 102 11.31 23.14 -7.39
N ARG A 103 11.23 21.86 -7.72
CA ARG A 103 11.82 21.27 -8.93
C ARG A 103 10.75 20.70 -9.84
N PHE A 104 10.89 20.88 -11.15
CA PHE A 104 9.96 20.35 -12.15
C PHE A 104 10.50 19.05 -12.76
N VAL A 105 9.65 18.02 -12.79
CA VAL A 105 9.86 16.82 -13.61
C VAL A 105 8.88 16.92 -14.78
N HIS A 106 9.39 17.32 -15.95
CA HIS A 106 8.60 17.49 -17.16
C HIS A 106 8.52 16.19 -17.94
N LEU A 107 7.35 15.57 -17.94
CA LEU A 107 7.04 14.37 -18.72
C LEU A 107 6.80 14.75 -20.17
N THR A 108 7.78 14.42 -21.02
CA THR A 108 7.78 14.72 -22.45
C THR A 108 7.48 13.46 -23.27
N GLY A 109 6.83 13.62 -24.42
CA GLY A 109 6.55 12.54 -25.35
C GLY A 109 6.04 13.08 -26.68
N THR A 110 6.23 12.32 -27.75
CA THR A 110 5.70 12.70 -29.07
C THR A 110 4.17 12.61 -29.09
N PHE A 111 3.54 13.25 -30.08
CA PHE A 111 2.09 13.15 -30.28
C PHE A 111 1.63 11.69 -30.35
N ASP A 112 2.39 10.83 -31.04
CA ASP A 112 2.07 9.42 -31.22
C ASP A 112 2.19 8.62 -29.91
N VAL A 113 3.26 8.84 -29.12
CA VAL A 113 3.43 8.19 -27.80
C VAL A 113 2.29 8.57 -26.86
N LEU A 114 1.95 9.86 -26.80
CA LEU A 114 0.87 10.38 -25.96
C LEU A 114 -0.51 9.88 -26.44
N GLY A 115 -0.73 9.85 -27.75
CA GLY A 115 -1.95 9.32 -28.37
C GLY A 115 -2.15 7.84 -28.03
N ASN A 116 -1.13 7.00 -28.25
CA ASN A 116 -1.18 5.57 -27.95
C ASN A 116 -1.46 5.30 -26.46
N ARG A 117 -0.87 6.08 -25.55
CA ARG A 117 -1.11 5.97 -24.11
C ARG A 117 -2.54 6.36 -23.70
N LEU A 118 -3.16 7.29 -24.42
CA LEU A 118 -4.55 7.70 -24.20
C LEU A 118 -5.53 6.66 -24.77
N GLU A 119 -5.23 6.07 -25.93
CA GLU A 119 -6.05 5.03 -26.55
C GLU A 119 -6.08 3.72 -25.75
N GLY A 120 -5.00 3.39 -25.04
CA GLY A 120 -4.93 2.23 -24.14
C GLY A 120 -5.79 2.33 -22.87
N ARG A 121 -6.41 3.50 -22.58
CA ARG A 121 -7.34 3.67 -21.45
C ARG A 121 -8.77 3.44 -21.93
N SER A 122 -9.28 2.21 -21.80
CA SER A 122 -10.68 1.90 -22.04
C SER A 122 -11.61 2.72 -21.12
N GLU A 123 -12.70 3.23 -21.72
CA GLU A 123 -13.87 3.94 -21.18
C GLU A 123 -13.98 5.47 -21.30
N HIS A 124 -12.92 6.24 -21.57
CA HIS A 124 -13.07 7.68 -21.88
C HIS A 124 -12.09 8.12 -22.97
N PHE A 125 -12.52 7.99 -24.25
CA PHE A 125 -11.74 8.48 -25.38
C PHE A 125 -11.61 10.01 -25.31
N MET A 126 -10.42 10.49 -24.97
CA MET A 126 -10.14 11.94 -24.98
C MET A 126 -10.00 12.41 -26.44
N PRO A 127 -10.71 13.46 -26.89
CA PRO A 127 -10.66 13.88 -28.29
C PRO A 127 -9.21 14.24 -28.70
N PRO A 128 -8.70 13.75 -29.85
CA PRO A 128 -7.36 14.11 -30.36
C PRO A 128 -7.12 15.62 -30.45
N ALA A 129 -8.19 16.40 -30.61
CA ALA A 129 -8.16 17.87 -30.61
C ALA A 129 -7.69 18.47 -29.28
N LEU A 130 -8.00 17.84 -28.14
CA LEU A 130 -7.58 18.30 -26.81
C LEU A 130 -6.10 18.04 -26.56
N LEU A 131 -5.58 16.89 -27.01
CA LEU A 131 -4.14 16.63 -26.97
C LEU A 131 -3.37 17.65 -27.83
N ARG A 132 -3.85 17.91 -29.05
CA ARG A 132 -3.27 18.93 -29.94
C ARG A 132 -3.26 20.32 -29.30
N SER A 133 -4.35 20.73 -28.65
CA SER A 133 -4.42 22.05 -28.03
C SER A 133 -3.50 22.18 -26.81
N GLN A 134 -3.34 21.12 -26.03
CA GLN A 134 -2.39 21.11 -24.91
C GLN A 134 -0.94 21.11 -25.37
N LEU A 135 -0.59 20.35 -26.41
CA LEU A 135 0.74 20.41 -27.02
C LEU A 135 1.03 21.79 -27.63
N ALA A 136 0.04 22.43 -28.24
CA ALA A 136 0.18 23.80 -28.72
C ALA A 136 0.31 24.85 -27.60
N THR A 137 -0.18 24.54 -26.40
CA THR A 137 -0.07 25.39 -25.21
C THR A 137 1.23 25.13 -24.43
N LEU A 138 1.83 23.95 -24.60
CA LEU A 138 3.03 23.55 -23.89
C LEU A 138 4.22 24.38 -24.32
N GLU A 139 4.79 25.09 -23.36
CA GLU A 139 6.11 25.70 -23.45
C GLU A 139 7.08 24.75 -22.75
N GLU A 140 7.96 24.12 -23.53
CA GLU A 140 8.99 23.20 -23.05
C GLU A 140 9.78 23.78 -21.87
N LEU A 141 10.18 22.92 -20.94
CA LEU A 141 10.98 23.32 -19.79
C LEU A 141 12.36 23.79 -20.26
N GLN A 142 12.72 25.02 -19.93
CA GLN A 142 13.98 25.63 -20.35
C GLN A 142 15.11 25.34 -19.36
N ALA A 143 16.36 25.45 -19.82
CA ALA A 143 17.55 25.07 -19.04
C ALA A 143 17.80 25.95 -17.80
N ASP A 144 17.22 27.15 -17.75
CA ASP A 144 17.28 28.08 -16.60
C ASP A 144 16.15 27.86 -15.59
N GLU A 145 15.20 26.96 -15.87
CA GLU A 145 14.13 26.59 -14.96
C GLU A 145 14.57 25.44 -14.03
N PRO A 146 14.13 25.43 -12.75
CA PRO A 146 14.59 24.44 -11.79
C PRO A 146 13.93 23.09 -12.06
N GLY A 147 14.53 22.25 -12.90
CA GLY A 147 13.96 20.95 -13.22
C GLY A 147 14.60 20.27 -14.41
N PHE A 148 13.92 19.25 -14.91
CA PHE A 148 14.36 18.51 -16.09
C PHE A 148 13.22 17.81 -16.82
N ALA A 149 13.46 17.55 -18.11
CA ALA A 149 12.60 16.70 -18.93
C ALA A 149 12.93 15.21 -18.76
N VAL A 150 11.90 14.37 -18.73
CA VAL A 150 11.95 12.91 -18.73
C VAL A 150 11.13 12.43 -19.93
N ASP A 151 11.74 11.62 -20.79
CA ASP A 151 11.03 11.00 -21.91
C ASP A 151 10.09 9.91 -21.37
N ILE A 152 8.86 9.89 -21.85
CA ILE A 152 7.88 8.87 -21.49
C ILE A 152 7.75 7.77 -22.52
N ASP A 153 8.57 7.71 -23.58
CA ASP A 153 8.65 6.53 -24.45
C ASP A 153 9.41 5.36 -23.78
N GLN A 154 9.06 5.12 -22.52
CA GLN A 154 9.61 4.10 -21.64
C GLN A 154 8.57 3.72 -20.58
N PRO A 155 8.68 2.53 -19.95
CA PRO A 155 7.84 2.15 -18.82
C PRO A 155 7.85 3.20 -17.70
N ALA A 156 6.71 3.41 -17.04
CA ALA A 156 6.58 4.42 -15.97
C ALA A 156 7.60 4.23 -14.84
N VAL A 157 7.96 2.98 -14.53
CA VAL A 157 9.01 2.65 -13.55
C VAL A 157 10.37 3.24 -13.93
N ASN A 158 10.77 3.16 -15.20
CA ASN A 158 12.05 3.69 -15.66
C ASN A 158 12.06 5.22 -15.58
N ALA A 159 10.96 5.86 -15.95
CA ALA A 159 10.80 7.31 -15.83
C ALA A 159 10.89 7.78 -14.35
N VAL A 160 10.36 6.98 -13.41
CA VAL A 160 10.49 7.26 -11.97
C VAL A 160 11.94 7.06 -11.51
N THR A 161 12.60 5.97 -11.90
CA THR A 161 14.02 5.72 -11.56
C THR A 161 14.91 6.85 -12.08
N GLU A 162 14.72 7.28 -13.34
CA GLU A 162 15.44 8.43 -13.89
C GLU A 162 15.17 9.71 -13.07
N SER A 163 13.90 9.95 -12.71
CA SER A 163 13.52 11.10 -11.92
C SER A 163 14.20 11.10 -10.54
N VAL A 164 14.17 9.98 -9.82
CA VAL A 164 14.82 9.81 -8.50
C VAL A 164 16.32 10.07 -8.60
N ALA A 165 16.99 9.48 -9.58
CA ALA A 165 18.43 9.64 -9.80
C ALA A 165 18.81 11.11 -10.06
N ARG A 166 18.04 11.80 -10.90
CA ARG A 166 18.27 13.21 -11.23
C ARG A 166 17.88 14.18 -10.11
N LEU A 167 16.97 13.76 -9.24
CA LEU A 167 16.62 14.50 -8.02
C LEU A 167 17.66 14.31 -6.90
N GLY A 168 18.56 13.32 -7.02
CA GLY A 168 19.60 13.04 -6.01
C GLY A 168 19.06 12.34 -4.77
N ALA A 169 17.93 11.65 -4.89
CA ALA A 169 17.36 10.82 -3.82
C ALA A 169 18.14 9.50 -3.69
N PRO A 170 18.16 8.87 -2.50
CA PRO A 170 18.93 7.64 -2.28
C PRO A 170 18.50 6.54 -3.25
N GLU A 171 19.48 5.93 -3.91
CA GLU A 171 19.25 4.79 -4.80
C GLU A 171 18.72 3.59 -4.00
N LEU A 172 17.69 2.93 -4.55
CA LEU A 172 17.20 1.66 -4.02
C LEU A 172 18.23 0.55 -4.30
N PRO A 173 18.31 -0.49 -3.47
CA PRO A 173 19.10 -1.67 -3.79
C PRO A 173 18.67 -2.28 -5.13
N ALA A 174 19.61 -2.88 -5.87
CA ALA A 174 19.31 -3.49 -7.17
C ALA A 174 18.29 -4.62 -7.10
N SER A 175 18.15 -5.24 -5.92
CA SER A 175 17.12 -6.26 -5.62
C SER A 175 15.72 -5.68 -5.40
N VAL A 176 15.54 -4.35 -5.42
CA VAL A 176 14.27 -3.66 -5.12
C VAL A 176 13.83 -2.81 -6.30
N LEU A 177 12.59 -3.04 -6.74
CA LEU A 177 11.96 -2.27 -7.82
C LEU A 177 10.61 -1.72 -7.37
N ILE A 178 10.42 -0.41 -7.53
CA ILE A 178 9.10 0.23 -7.33
C ILE A 178 8.46 0.38 -8.70
N GLY A 179 7.26 -0.12 -8.89
CA GLY A 179 6.56 -0.06 -10.18
C GLY A 179 5.05 0.00 -10.05
N VAL A 180 4.39 -0.35 -11.14
CA VAL A 180 2.93 -0.41 -11.23
C VAL A 180 2.51 -1.88 -11.26
N GLY A 181 1.72 -2.29 -10.29
CA GLY A 181 1.13 -3.63 -10.19
C GLY A 181 -0.24 -3.71 -10.87
N ALA A 182 -0.99 -4.76 -10.55
CA ALA A 182 -2.35 -4.96 -11.01
C ALA A 182 -3.23 -3.75 -10.63
N GLY A 183 -4.19 -3.43 -11.50
CA GLY A 183 -5.10 -2.31 -11.30
C GLY A 183 -4.46 -0.92 -11.28
N GLY A 184 -3.20 -0.81 -11.70
CA GLY A 184 -2.48 0.47 -11.69
C GLY A 184 -1.94 0.87 -10.31
N LEU A 185 -2.04 -0.01 -9.30
CA LEU A 185 -1.60 0.30 -7.95
C LEU A 185 -0.07 0.28 -7.84
N PRO A 186 0.54 1.22 -7.12
CA PRO A 186 1.96 1.17 -6.80
C PRO A 186 2.37 -0.09 -6.04
N VAL A 187 3.49 -0.68 -6.43
CA VAL A 187 4.00 -1.93 -5.85
C VAL A 187 5.52 -1.90 -5.71
N VAL A 188 6.03 -2.45 -4.61
CA VAL A 188 7.45 -2.76 -4.42
C VAL A 188 7.66 -4.24 -4.68
N ARG A 189 8.58 -4.57 -5.57
CA ARG A 189 9.00 -5.94 -5.87
C ARG A 189 10.41 -6.15 -5.35
N VAL A 190 10.58 -7.25 -4.63
CA VAL A 190 11.89 -7.73 -4.19
C VAL A 190 12.27 -8.95 -5.02
N ASN A 191 13.46 -8.91 -5.61
CA ASN A 191 14.12 -10.05 -6.21
C ASN A 191 15.51 -10.19 -5.56
N GLY A 192 15.51 -10.71 -4.33
CA GLY A 192 16.69 -10.92 -3.52
C GLY A 192 17.36 -12.27 -3.77
N ARG A 193 18.49 -12.51 -3.10
CA ARG A 193 19.23 -13.78 -3.23
C ARG A 193 18.52 -14.94 -2.54
N ALA A 194 18.00 -14.70 -1.34
CA ALA A 194 17.34 -15.73 -0.53
C ALA A 194 15.83 -15.85 -0.78
N GLY A 195 15.21 -14.88 -1.44
CA GLY A 195 13.79 -14.90 -1.76
C GLY A 195 13.31 -13.70 -2.58
N ALA A 196 12.07 -13.81 -3.05
CA ALA A 196 11.37 -12.77 -3.78
C ALA A 196 10.02 -12.46 -3.13
N ALA A 197 9.53 -11.24 -3.27
CA ALA A 197 8.23 -10.82 -2.76
C ALA A 197 7.62 -9.68 -3.57
N GLU A 198 6.31 -9.52 -3.43
CA GLU A 198 5.54 -8.39 -3.95
C GLU A 198 4.80 -7.73 -2.78
N VAL A 199 4.97 -6.42 -2.63
CA VAL A 199 4.35 -5.63 -1.56
C VAL A 199 3.67 -4.40 -2.16
N TYR A 200 2.34 -4.36 -2.14
CA TYR A 200 1.60 -3.18 -2.60
C TYR A 200 1.66 -2.07 -1.56
N LEU A 201 1.73 -0.83 -2.02
CA LEU A 201 1.79 0.31 -1.11
C LEU A 201 0.48 0.57 -0.40
N GLN A 202 -0.63 0.28 -1.08
CA GLN A 202 -1.90 0.18 -0.41
C GLN A 202 -1.82 -0.96 0.60
N GLY A 203 -2.02 -0.64 1.87
CA GLY A 203 -1.94 -1.60 2.96
C GLY A 203 -0.54 -2.03 3.39
N ALA A 204 0.53 -1.53 2.74
CA ALA A 204 1.85 -2.17 2.76
C ALA A 204 1.71 -3.71 2.59
N HIS A 205 0.82 -4.10 1.68
CA HIS A 205 0.22 -5.43 1.63
C HIS A 205 1.14 -6.40 0.90
N VAL A 206 1.68 -7.37 1.64
CA VAL A 206 2.52 -8.43 1.06
C VAL A 206 1.61 -9.40 0.31
N THR A 207 1.61 -9.38 -1.01
CA THR A 207 0.75 -10.21 -1.87
C THR A 207 1.42 -11.52 -2.29
N SER A 208 2.76 -11.56 -2.31
CA SER A 208 3.50 -12.79 -2.54
C SER A 208 4.82 -12.82 -1.76
N TRP A 209 5.25 -14.03 -1.42
CA TRP A 209 6.60 -14.29 -0.92
C TRP A 209 7.01 -15.70 -1.31
N SER A 210 8.17 -15.81 -1.94
CA SER A 210 8.75 -17.07 -2.39
C SER A 210 10.20 -17.15 -1.90
N PRO A 211 10.56 -18.12 -1.04
CA PRO A 211 11.95 -18.51 -0.86
C PRO A 211 12.62 -18.82 -2.21
N ALA A 212 13.94 -18.64 -2.28
CA ALA A 212 14.68 -18.86 -3.52
C ALA A 212 14.39 -20.24 -4.13
N GLY A 213 13.95 -20.25 -5.39
CA GLY A 213 13.66 -21.49 -6.14
C GLY A 213 12.33 -22.16 -5.83
N THR A 214 11.42 -21.53 -5.07
CA THR A 214 10.09 -22.09 -4.79
C THR A 214 8.97 -21.20 -5.31
N CYS A 215 7.74 -21.72 -5.31
CA CYS A 215 6.54 -20.91 -5.55
C CYS A 215 6.20 -20.05 -4.33
N SER A 216 5.24 -19.12 -4.51
CA SER A 216 4.73 -18.30 -3.41
C SER A 216 4.11 -19.18 -2.32
N VAL A 217 4.46 -18.89 -1.07
CA VAL A 217 3.86 -19.51 0.12
C VAL A 217 2.51 -18.85 0.44
N LEU A 218 2.34 -17.58 0.04
CA LEU A 218 1.12 -16.82 0.26
C LEU A 218 0.11 -17.08 -0.86
N TRP A 219 -1.17 -17.16 -0.47
CA TRP A 219 -2.29 -17.30 -1.39
C TRP A 219 -2.91 -15.94 -1.71
N MET A 220 -3.31 -15.73 -2.96
CA MET A 220 -4.09 -14.58 -3.43
C MET A 220 -5.30 -15.05 -4.23
N SER A 221 -6.43 -14.38 -4.05
CA SER A 221 -7.62 -14.56 -4.89
C SER A 221 -7.34 -14.08 -6.30
N GLU A 222 -7.72 -14.87 -7.31
CA GLU A 222 -7.71 -14.43 -8.71
C GLU A 222 -8.75 -13.33 -8.96
N PHE A 223 -9.76 -13.23 -8.09
CA PHE A 223 -10.84 -12.25 -8.14
C PHE A 223 -10.60 -11.02 -7.25
N SER A 224 -9.41 -10.91 -6.63
CA SER A 224 -9.07 -9.75 -5.82
C SER A 224 -9.17 -8.46 -6.64
N GLU A 225 -9.96 -7.50 -6.16
CA GLU A 225 -10.08 -6.17 -6.78
C GLU A 225 -8.84 -5.32 -6.44
N PHE A 226 -7.89 -5.24 -7.37
CA PHE A 226 -6.77 -4.31 -7.26
C PHE A 226 -7.23 -2.89 -7.61
N ALA A 227 -7.84 -2.19 -6.64
CA ALA A 227 -8.28 -0.81 -6.83
C ALA A 227 -7.97 0.06 -5.61
N PRO A 228 -7.81 1.39 -5.79
CA PRO A 228 -7.59 2.31 -4.68
C PRO A 228 -8.69 2.21 -3.61
N GLY A 229 -8.30 2.09 -2.34
CA GLY A 229 -9.21 1.99 -1.20
C GLY A 229 -9.97 0.66 -1.07
N LYS A 230 -9.73 -0.32 -1.95
CA LYS A 230 -10.30 -1.66 -1.86
C LYS A 230 -9.33 -2.62 -1.15
N PRO A 231 -9.79 -3.42 -0.17
CA PRO A 231 -8.92 -4.40 0.45
C PRO A 231 -8.52 -5.47 -0.58
N LEU A 232 -7.24 -5.81 -0.65
CA LEU A 232 -6.77 -6.92 -1.48
C LEU A 232 -7.12 -8.25 -0.81
N ARG A 233 -7.59 -9.22 -1.58
CA ARG A 233 -8.03 -10.53 -1.07
C ARG A 233 -6.90 -11.56 -1.17
N GLY A 234 -6.27 -11.83 -0.03
CA GLY A 234 -5.14 -12.76 0.08
C GLY A 234 -3.91 -12.10 0.68
N GLY A 235 -2.76 -12.76 0.58
CA GLY A 235 -1.47 -12.24 1.03
C GLY A 235 -1.43 -12.05 2.55
N VAL A 236 -0.91 -10.92 3.00
CA VAL A 236 -0.90 -10.52 4.41
C VAL A 236 -1.50 -9.11 4.57
N PRO A 237 -2.85 -9.00 4.61
CA PRO A 237 -3.51 -7.76 5.00
C PRO A 237 -3.17 -7.40 6.45
N ILE A 238 -2.96 -6.10 6.69
CA ILE A 238 -2.80 -5.55 8.05
C ILE A 238 -4.18 -5.10 8.55
N CYS A 239 -4.72 -5.80 9.54
CA CYS A 239 -5.89 -5.34 10.29
C CYS A 239 -5.42 -4.36 11.36
N PHE A 240 -5.80 -3.08 11.27
CA PHE A 240 -5.48 -2.07 12.28
C PHE A 240 -6.33 -0.80 12.03
N PRO A 241 -6.89 -0.15 13.08
CA PRO A 241 -6.74 -0.41 14.52
C PRO A 241 -7.86 -1.26 15.15
N TRP A 242 -8.66 -1.94 14.34
CA TRP A 242 -9.64 -2.92 14.83
C TRP A 242 -9.66 -4.19 13.97
N PHE A 243 -10.26 -5.25 14.50
CA PHE A 243 -10.39 -6.55 13.84
C PHE A 243 -11.86 -6.91 13.66
N GLY A 244 -12.24 -7.36 12.45
CA GLY A 244 -13.64 -7.60 12.09
C GLY A 244 -14.44 -6.30 11.90
N PRO A 245 -15.77 -6.33 12.02
CA PRO A 245 -16.60 -5.13 11.92
C PRO A 245 -16.21 -4.08 12.98
N HIS A 246 -16.34 -2.79 12.64
CA HIS A 246 -16.16 -1.74 13.64
C HIS A 246 -17.25 -1.82 14.71
N GLU A 247 -16.90 -1.54 15.96
CA GLU A 247 -17.78 -1.76 17.12
C GLU A 247 -19.07 -0.93 17.06
N THR A 248 -18.98 0.32 16.59
CA THR A 248 -20.08 1.29 16.67
C THR A 248 -20.46 1.94 15.34
N ASP A 249 -19.69 1.73 14.28
CA ASP A 249 -19.92 2.38 12.98
C ASP A 249 -20.09 1.30 11.90
N ALA A 250 -21.33 1.04 11.52
CA ALA A 250 -21.66 0.03 10.52
C ALA A 250 -21.14 0.37 9.12
N ASN A 251 -20.75 1.62 8.85
CA ASN A 251 -20.20 2.04 7.55
C ASN A 251 -18.67 1.96 7.52
N ALA A 252 -18.01 1.85 8.67
CA ALA A 252 -16.57 1.71 8.73
C ALA A 252 -16.15 0.35 8.14
N PRO A 253 -15.01 0.29 7.44
CA PRO A 253 -14.54 -0.96 6.86
C PRO A 253 -14.29 -1.99 7.96
N ALA A 254 -14.59 -3.26 7.67
CA ALA A 254 -14.11 -4.33 8.52
C ALA A 254 -12.56 -4.33 8.52
N HIS A 255 -11.97 -4.73 9.64
CA HIS A 255 -10.53 -4.90 9.85
C HIS A 255 -9.70 -3.60 9.75
N GLY A 256 -10.27 -2.48 10.17
CA GLY A 256 -9.54 -1.21 10.18
C GLY A 256 -9.35 -0.62 8.78
N PHE A 257 -8.54 0.44 8.75
CA PHE A 257 -8.23 1.16 7.52
C PHE A 257 -6.80 0.88 7.03
N ALA A 258 -5.92 0.30 7.85
CA ALA A 258 -4.51 0.12 7.49
C ALA A 258 -4.33 -0.55 6.14
N ARG A 259 -5.05 -1.66 5.89
CA ARG A 259 -5.03 -2.44 4.63
C ARG A 259 -5.56 -1.72 3.38
N ILE A 260 -6.29 -0.61 3.52
CA ILE A 260 -6.83 0.18 2.39
C ILE A 260 -6.20 1.56 2.28
N ALA A 261 -5.39 1.96 3.26
CA ALA A 261 -4.65 3.21 3.25
C ALA A 261 -3.40 3.10 2.37
N ALA A 262 -2.92 4.24 1.85
CA ALA A 262 -1.63 4.31 1.19
C ALA A 262 -0.51 4.39 2.23
N TRP A 263 0.46 3.49 2.14
CA TRP A 263 1.71 3.53 2.90
C TRP A 263 2.83 4.08 2.03
N HIS A 264 3.86 4.65 2.67
CA HIS A 264 5.07 5.10 1.99
C HIS A 264 6.28 4.24 2.37
N LEU A 265 7.20 4.02 1.44
CA LEU A 265 8.41 3.25 1.66
C LEU A 265 9.40 4.23 2.26
N VAL A 266 9.72 4.02 3.53
CA VAL A 266 10.67 4.82 4.27
C VAL A 266 12.09 4.40 3.93
N GLN A 267 12.31 3.09 3.78
CA GLN A 267 13.65 2.54 3.59
C GLN A 267 13.60 1.21 2.85
N ALA A 268 14.61 0.97 2.02
CA ALA A 268 14.93 -0.34 1.45
C ALA A 268 16.43 -0.59 1.59
N ARG A 269 16.83 -1.78 2.07
CA ARG A 269 18.24 -2.17 2.18
C ARG A 269 18.44 -3.67 2.04
N GLU A 270 19.61 -4.06 1.55
CA GLU A 270 20.09 -5.44 1.62
C GLU A 270 20.71 -5.70 3.00
N VAL A 271 20.32 -6.80 3.64
CA VAL A 271 20.79 -7.23 4.96
C VAL A 271 21.27 -8.67 4.84
N GLY A 272 22.55 -8.85 4.50
CA GLY A 272 23.06 -10.18 4.16
C GLY A 272 22.48 -10.64 2.83
N ASP A 273 21.85 -11.83 2.80
CA ASP A 273 21.14 -12.35 1.61
C ASP A 273 19.65 -11.95 1.57
N ASP A 274 19.16 -11.30 2.63
CA ASP A 274 17.79 -10.83 2.76
C ASP A 274 17.65 -9.37 2.33
N VAL A 275 16.41 -8.94 2.08
CA VAL A 275 16.08 -7.56 1.74
C VAL A 275 15.04 -7.04 2.73
N GLU A 276 15.37 -5.95 3.41
CA GLU A 276 14.49 -5.29 4.37
C GLU A 276 13.84 -4.05 3.73
N LEU A 277 12.52 -3.99 3.80
CA LEU A 277 11.69 -2.85 3.45
C LEU A 277 11.03 -2.30 4.71
N VAL A 278 11.02 -0.99 4.89
CA VAL A 278 10.30 -0.31 5.98
C VAL A 278 9.26 0.61 5.37
N PHE A 279 8.01 0.40 5.74
CA PHE A 279 6.87 1.22 5.32
C PHE A 279 6.37 2.07 6.49
N GLY A 280 5.90 3.28 6.20
CA GLY A 280 5.33 4.20 7.17
C GLY A 280 3.86 4.48 6.89
N LEU A 281 3.09 4.62 7.97
CA LEU A 281 1.73 5.12 7.98
C LEU A 281 1.55 6.06 9.17
N THR A 282 1.07 7.27 8.92
CA THR A 282 0.88 8.30 9.95
C THR A 282 -0.45 9.01 9.77
N ASP A 283 -1.11 9.29 10.89
CA ASP A 283 -2.15 10.33 11.05
C ASP A 283 -3.21 10.41 9.92
N LEU A 284 -4.11 9.41 9.89
CA LEU A 284 -5.25 9.36 8.98
C LEU A 284 -6.56 9.85 9.62
N ARG A 285 -6.53 10.92 10.40
CA ARG A 285 -7.77 11.57 10.88
C ARG A 285 -8.61 11.97 9.66
N PRO A 286 -9.92 11.62 9.60
CA PRO A 286 -10.84 11.28 10.69
C PRO A 286 -11.08 9.78 10.96
N ALA A 287 -10.40 8.85 10.28
CA ALA A 287 -10.72 7.41 10.36
C ALA A 287 -10.47 6.81 11.77
N TRP A 288 -9.58 7.42 12.54
CA TRP A 288 -9.34 7.11 13.95
C TRP A 288 -8.89 8.38 14.66
N PRO A 289 -9.55 8.81 15.74
CA PRO A 289 -9.34 10.11 16.35
C PRO A 289 -8.11 10.14 17.29
N HIS A 290 -7.02 9.51 16.87
CA HIS A 290 -5.78 9.43 17.63
C HIS A 290 -4.58 9.77 16.76
N CYS A 291 -3.60 10.48 17.33
CA CYS A 291 -2.31 10.71 16.70
C CYS A 291 -1.41 9.48 16.89
N PHE A 292 -0.94 8.88 15.79
CA PHE A 292 -0.08 7.70 15.84
C PHE A 292 0.95 7.70 14.70
N GLU A 293 2.00 6.93 14.91
CA GLU A 293 2.93 6.49 13.86
C GLU A 293 2.93 4.97 13.82
N ALA A 294 2.71 4.40 12.64
CA ALA A 294 2.91 2.98 12.38
C ALA A 294 4.07 2.77 11.40
N ARG A 295 4.96 1.85 11.75
CA ARG A 295 6.08 1.41 10.91
C ARG A 295 5.99 -0.09 10.68
N TYR A 296 5.90 -0.50 9.43
CA TYR A 296 5.81 -1.90 9.05
C TYR A 296 7.10 -2.34 8.35
N THR A 297 7.83 -3.25 8.96
CA THR A 297 9.07 -3.81 8.42
C THR A 297 8.79 -5.17 7.81
N VAL A 298 9.18 -5.34 6.55
CA VAL A 298 9.10 -6.59 5.79
C VAL A 298 10.52 -7.00 5.42
N THR A 299 11.01 -8.09 5.99
CA THR A 299 12.29 -8.71 5.58
C THR A 299 12.02 -9.93 4.74
N VAL A 300 12.49 -9.89 3.49
CA VAL A 300 12.28 -10.89 2.46
C VAL A 300 13.55 -11.71 2.30
N GLY A 301 13.47 -12.99 2.63
CA GLY A 301 14.57 -13.92 2.50
C GLY A 301 14.09 -15.36 2.37
N ALA A 302 14.90 -16.30 2.88
CA ALA A 302 14.51 -17.70 3.04
C ALA A 302 13.34 -17.87 4.03
N GLN A 303 13.14 -16.87 4.89
CA GLN A 303 11.97 -16.66 5.73
C GLN A 303 11.35 -15.29 5.38
N LEU A 304 10.07 -15.11 5.67
CA LEU A 304 9.41 -13.81 5.65
C LEU A 304 9.25 -13.31 7.08
N CYS A 305 9.95 -12.23 7.43
CA CYS A 305 9.83 -11.60 8.74
C CYS A 305 9.01 -10.32 8.62
N LEU A 306 7.95 -10.23 9.41
CA LEU A 306 7.01 -9.11 9.43
C LEU A 306 7.04 -8.48 10.82
N ALA A 307 7.12 -7.16 10.91
CA ALA A 307 7.02 -6.44 12.18
C ALA A 307 6.24 -5.13 12.02
N LEU A 308 5.12 -5.02 12.73
CA LEU A 308 4.30 -3.81 12.80
C LEU A 308 4.57 -3.14 14.14
N GLN A 309 5.18 -1.97 14.08
CA GLN A 309 5.41 -1.12 15.23
C GLN A 309 4.38 0.01 15.23
N VAL A 310 3.72 0.22 16.35
CA VAL A 310 2.76 1.32 16.53
C VAL A 310 3.19 2.15 17.72
N ARG A 311 3.31 3.46 17.53
CA ARG A 311 3.64 4.43 18.56
C ARG A 311 2.47 5.39 18.79
N ASN A 312 2.11 5.57 20.06
CA ASN A 312 1.13 6.57 20.46
C ASN A 312 1.80 7.96 20.46
N LEU A 313 1.33 8.86 19.60
CA LEU A 313 1.80 10.25 19.52
C LEU A 313 0.82 11.23 20.17
N ASP A 314 -0.26 10.73 20.74
CA ASP A 314 -1.27 11.51 21.44
C ASP A 314 -0.86 11.82 22.89
N ASP A 315 -1.62 12.69 23.54
CA ASP A 315 -1.49 12.99 24.98
C ASP A 315 -2.42 12.15 25.86
N VAL A 316 -3.21 11.26 25.24
CA VAL A 316 -4.08 10.28 25.89
C VAL A 316 -3.66 8.84 25.58
N SER A 317 -4.03 7.90 26.44
CA SER A 317 -3.85 6.46 26.15
C SER A 317 -4.73 6.02 24.99
N VAL A 318 -4.22 5.08 24.19
CA VAL A 318 -4.92 4.51 23.03
C VAL A 318 -4.98 2.99 23.15
N THR A 319 -6.14 2.42 22.85
CA THR A 319 -6.36 0.97 22.80
C THR A 319 -6.78 0.55 21.41
N PHE A 320 -6.20 -0.53 20.89
CA PHE A 320 -6.49 -1.03 19.54
C PHE A 320 -6.33 -2.55 19.44
N ALA A 321 -6.93 -3.11 18.39
CA ALA A 321 -6.65 -4.47 17.94
C ALA A 321 -5.84 -4.42 16.65
N GLU A 322 -4.97 -5.42 16.46
CA GLU A 322 -4.21 -5.57 15.23
C GLU A 322 -4.06 -7.03 14.81
N ALA A 323 -3.86 -7.27 13.51
CA ALA A 323 -3.55 -8.59 12.99
C ALA A 323 -2.76 -8.56 11.68
N PHE A 324 -1.88 -9.55 11.51
CA PHE A 324 -1.42 -10.02 10.22
C PHE A 324 -2.34 -11.14 9.74
N HIS A 325 -3.27 -10.81 8.85
CA HIS A 325 -4.31 -11.71 8.37
C HIS A 325 -3.77 -12.67 7.28
N THR A 326 -2.74 -13.46 7.62
CA THR A 326 -1.93 -14.22 6.65
C THR A 326 -2.71 -15.32 5.96
N TYR A 327 -2.84 -15.24 4.63
CA TYR A 327 -3.40 -16.26 3.75
C TYR A 327 -2.29 -17.18 3.23
N LEU A 328 -2.28 -18.44 3.66
CA LEU A 328 -1.32 -19.44 3.19
C LEU A 328 -1.89 -20.25 2.03
N SER A 329 -1.07 -20.47 1.00
CA SER A 329 -1.42 -21.37 -0.11
C SER A 329 -1.20 -22.81 0.32
N VAL A 330 -2.23 -23.63 0.17
CA VAL A 330 -2.21 -25.07 0.42
C VAL A 330 -2.75 -25.80 -0.81
N PRO A 331 -2.29 -27.03 -1.10
CA PRO A 331 -2.80 -27.77 -2.25
C PRO A 331 -4.27 -28.18 -2.11
N ASP A 332 -4.68 -28.57 -0.90
CA ASP A 332 -6.05 -28.92 -0.55
C ASP A 332 -6.26 -28.74 0.95
N ILE A 333 -7.20 -27.88 1.34
CA ILE A 333 -7.57 -27.58 2.72
C ILE A 333 -7.99 -28.83 3.50
N HIS A 334 -8.53 -29.85 2.83
CA HIS A 334 -8.96 -31.09 3.48
C HIS A 334 -7.79 -31.92 4.04
N ALA A 335 -6.58 -31.72 3.51
CA ALA A 335 -5.36 -32.38 3.97
C ALA A 335 -4.59 -31.54 5.01
N VAL A 336 -5.05 -30.32 5.31
CA VAL A 336 -4.36 -29.41 6.22
C VAL A 336 -4.60 -29.78 7.68
N SER A 337 -3.51 -29.78 8.44
CA SER A 337 -3.55 -29.81 9.90
C SER A 337 -2.72 -28.67 10.48
N VAL A 338 -3.27 -27.94 11.46
CA VAL A 338 -2.59 -26.85 12.16
C VAL A 338 -2.30 -27.25 13.60
N SER A 339 -1.03 -27.33 13.97
CA SER A 339 -0.55 -27.69 15.32
C SER A 339 -0.02 -26.47 16.08
N GLY A 340 0.10 -26.59 17.40
CA GLY A 340 0.49 -25.52 18.33
C GLY A 340 -0.66 -24.98 19.20
N PHE A 341 -1.85 -25.56 19.07
CA PHE A 341 -3.10 -25.11 19.72
C PHE A 341 -3.88 -26.23 20.41
N GLU A 342 -3.33 -27.43 20.47
CA GLU A 342 -4.00 -28.67 20.88
C GLU A 342 -4.55 -28.58 22.30
N ASP A 343 -3.80 -27.93 23.19
CA ASP A 343 -4.12 -27.81 24.62
C ASP A 343 -4.89 -26.52 24.96
N LEU A 344 -5.34 -25.76 23.96
CA LEU A 344 -6.02 -24.48 24.15
C LEU A 344 -7.50 -24.57 23.84
N GLY A 345 -8.32 -24.08 24.78
CA GLY A 345 -9.70 -23.70 24.45
C GLY A 345 -9.71 -22.54 23.45
N PHE A 346 -10.81 -22.40 22.72
CA PHE A 346 -10.95 -21.41 21.65
C PHE A 346 -12.34 -20.81 21.59
N ILE A 347 -12.44 -19.72 20.85
CA ILE A 347 -13.69 -19.04 20.55
C ILE A 347 -14.05 -19.36 19.11
N ASP A 348 -15.12 -20.13 18.92
CA ASP A 348 -15.72 -20.43 17.63
C ASP A 348 -16.77 -19.36 17.30
N ARG A 349 -16.48 -18.49 16.34
CA ARG A 349 -17.38 -17.39 15.97
C ARG A 349 -18.64 -17.84 15.23
N LEU A 350 -18.70 -19.11 14.84
CA LEU A 350 -19.84 -19.71 14.13
C LEU A 350 -20.80 -20.43 15.09
N ALA A 351 -20.41 -20.55 16.36
CA ALA A 351 -21.14 -21.29 17.37
C ALA A 351 -21.87 -20.40 18.37
N GLU A 352 -22.96 -20.93 18.93
CA GLU A 352 -23.65 -20.35 20.07
C GLU A 352 -23.89 -21.44 21.15
N PRO A 353 -23.30 -21.33 22.36
CA PRO A 353 -22.30 -20.33 22.77
C PRO A 353 -20.95 -20.52 22.05
N PRO A 354 -20.13 -19.46 21.94
CA PRO A 354 -18.92 -19.49 21.12
C PRO A 354 -17.72 -20.16 21.80
N ALA A 355 -17.70 -20.24 23.14
CA ALA A 355 -16.57 -20.84 23.86
C ALA A 355 -16.53 -22.36 23.67
N ARG A 356 -15.34 -22.89 23.36
CA ARG A 356 -15.05 -24.31 23.18
C ARG A 356 -13.84 -24.71 24.02
N ASP A 357 -13.87 -25.93 24.54
CA ASP A 357 -12.73 -26.53 25.25
C ASP A 357 -11.63 -26.95 24.26
N ALA A 358 -10.45 -27.25 24.79
CA ALA A 358 -9.34 -27.78 24.01
C ALA A 358 -9.69 -29.13 23.36
N GLU A 359 -9.28 -29.33 22.10
CA GLU A 359 -9.57 -30.54 21.33
C GLU A 359 -8.53 -31.66 21.58
N GLY A 360 -7.32 -31.34 22.06
CA GLY A 360 -6.26 -32.31 22.35
C GLY A 360 -5.58 -32.92 21.12
N HIS A 361 -5.82 -32.35 19.93
CA HIS A 361 -5.22 -32.76 18.66
C HIS A 361 -5.04 -31.55 17.73
N PRO A 362 -4.18 -31.64 16.69
CA PRO A 362 -4.05 -30.59 15.70
C PRO A 362 -5.40 -30.21 15.08
N VAL A 363 -5.57 -28.94 14.75
CA VAL A 363 -6.79 -28.40 14.15
C VAL A 363 -6.91 -28.89 12.72
N ALA A 364 -7.99 -29.62 12.43
CA ALA A 364 -8.37 -30.01 11.07
C ALA A 364 -9.44 -29.05 10.55
N VAL A 365 -9.31 -28.61 9.29
CA VAL A 365 -10.29 -27.72 8.64
C VAL A 365 -11.28 -28.54 7.83
N ALA A 366 -12.36 -28.97 8.49
CA ALA A 366 -13.40 -29.85 7.91
C ALA A 366 -14.72 -29.14 7.55
N GLY A 367 -14.74 -27.81 7.61
CA GLY A 367 -15.89 -26.96 7.31
C GLY A 367 -15.54 -25.49 7.42
N GLU A 368 -16.53 -24.60 7.33
CA GLU A 368 -16.31 -23.17 7.64
C GLU A 368 -15.70 -23.07 9.03
N THR A 369 -14.57 -22.37 9.12
CA THR A 369 -13.78 -22.27 10.33
C THR A 369 -13.49 -20.80 10.57
N ASP A 370 -13.80 -20.32 11.78
CA ASP A 370 -13.49 -18.98 12.26
C ASP A 370 -13.23 -19.05 13.77
N ARG A 371 -12.01 -19.47 14.11
CA ARG A 371 -11.60 -19.82 15.48
C ARG A 371 -10.56 -18.84 15.99
N ILE A 372 -10.77 -18.28 17.18
CA ILE A 372 -9.80 -17.42 17.88
C ILE A 372 -9.22 -18.19 19.07
N TYR A 373 -7.89 -18.27 19.12
CA TYR A 373 -7.12 -18.83 20.23
C TYR A 373 -6.46 -17.67 20.99
N LEU A 374 -6.60 -17.63 22.32
CA LEU A 374 -6.09 -16.57 23.19
C LEU A 374 -5.03 -17.12 24.16
N GLY A 375 -4.17 -16.23 24.67
CA GLY A 375 -3.16 -16.55 25.69
C GLY A 375 -2.02 -17.42 25.19
N THR A 376 -1.69 -17.36 23.89
CA THR A 376 -0.64 -18.19 23.27
C THR A 376 0.27 -17.41 22.34
N ASN A 377 1.58 -17.60 22.51
CA ASN A 377 2.60 -17.20 21.55
C ASN A 377 3.24 -18.42 20.87
N ALA A 378 2.59 -19.59 20.96
CA ALA A 378 3.09 -20.81 20.34
C ALA A 378 3.32 -20.63 18.84
N GLU A 379 4.31 -21.34 18.33
CA GLU A 379 4.53 -21.46 16.90
C GLU A 379 3.41 -22.29 16.30
N ALA A 380 2.68 -21.71 15.33
CA ALA A 380 1.74 -22.46 14.53
C ALA A 380 2.51 -23.26 13.48
N ARG A 381 2.19 -24.55 13.29
CA ARG A 381 2.75 -25.35 12.18
C ARG A 381 1.63 -25.94 11.34
N ILE A 382 1.64 -25.59 10.06
CA ILE A 382 0.63 -25.91 9.06
C ILE A 382 1.22 -26.98 8.14
N ALA A 383 0.88 -28.24 8.37
CA ALA A 383 1.21 -29.34 7.47
C ALA A 383 0.10 -29.46 6.41
N ASP A 384 0.47 -29.57 5.12
CA ASP A 384 -0.48 -29.51 4.01
C ASP A 384 -0.74 -30.86 3.31
N GLY A 385 -0.27 -31.95 3.92
CA GLY A 385 -0.40 -33.30 3.40
C GLY A 385 0.60 -33.71 2.32
N THR A 386 1.43 -32.79 1.81
CA THR A 386 2.44 -33.08 0.77
C THR A 386 3.84 -33.38 1.32
N GLY A 387 4.01 -33.32 2.64
CA GLY A 387 5.31 -33.29 3.31
C GLY A 387 5.79 -31.86 3.60
N ARG A 388 5.26 -30.86 2.90
CA ARG A 388 5.52 -29.45 3.20
C ARG A 388 4.86 -29.04 4.52
N THR A 389 5.61 -28.29 5.33
CA THR A 389 5.11 -27.62 6.54
C THR A 389 5.48 -26.14 6.49
N VAL A 390 4.51 -25.26 6.74
CA VAL A 390 4.75 -23.83 6.97
C VAL A 390 4.68 -23.56 8.47
N SER A 391 5.63 -22.82 9.04
CA SER A 391 5.57 -22.38 10.44
C SER A 391 5.40 -20.87 10.56
N ILE A 392 4.68 -20.44 11.61
CA ILE A 392 4.49 -19.03 11.97
C ILE A 392 4.81 -18.84 13.45
N SER A 393 5.99 -18.30 13.74
CA SER A 393 6.35 -17.85 15.10
C SER A 393 5.96 -16.39 15.30
N THR A 394 5.66 -15.99 16.55
CA THR A 394 5.20 -14.63 16.88
C THR A 394 5.95 -14.02 18.05
N LYS A 395 6.00 -12.69 18.09
CA LYS A 395 6.36 -11.87 19.26
C LYS A 395 5.42 -10.67 19.35
N GLY A 396 5.17 -10.19 20.57
CA GLY A 396 4.25 -9.06 20.81
C GLY A 396 2.77 -9.40 20.61
N SER A 397 2.42 -10.67 20.41
CA SER A 397 1.05 -11.12 20.21
C SER A 397 0.81 -12.41 21.02
N GLN A 398 -0.37 -12.53 21.61
CA GLN A 398 -0.84 -13.72 22.32
C GLN A 398 -2.20 -14.23 21.81
N SER A 399 -2.61 -13.82 20.61
CA SER A 399 -3.83 -14.31 19.98
C SER A 399 -3.60 -14.74 18.54
N ARG A 400 -4.32 -15.79 18.13
CA ARG A 400 -4.26 -16.39 16.79
C ARG A 400 -5.66 -16.60 16.24
N VAL A 401 -5.79 -16.51 14.93
CA VAL A 401 -7.03 -16.84 14.23
C VAL A 401 -6.75 -17.93 13.21
N ILE A 402 -7.60 -18.95 13.18
CA ILE A 402 -7.64 -19.91 12.07
C ILE A 402 -8.94 -19.68 11.33
N TRP A 403 -8.83 -19.37 10.04
CA TRP A 403 -9.98 -19.07 9.20
C TRP A 403 -9.94 -19.77 7.85
N ASN A 404 -11.07 -20.32 7.45
CA ASN A 404 -11.36 -20.74 6.09
C ASN A 404 -12.86 -20.51 5.82
N PRO A 405 -13.21 -19.85 4.70
CA PRO A 405 -14.60 -19.48 4.44
C PRO A 405 -15.49 -20.68 4.07
N TRP A 406 -14.91 -21.77 3.59
CA TRP A 406 -15.65 -22.85 2.94
C TRP A 406 -16.49 -22.38 1.76
N SER A 407 -17.19 -23.32 1.12
CA SER A 407 -17.89 -23.10 -0.14
C SER A 407 -18.99 -22.04 -0.10
N ALA A 408 -19.83 -22.05 0.94
CA ALA A 408 -20.99 -21.16 1.03
C ALA A 408 -20.58 -19.68 1.18
N LYS A 409 -19.62 -19.39 2.06
CA LYS A 409 -19.13 -18.02 2.28
C LYS A 409 -18.20 -17.56 1.15
N ALA A 410 -17.39 -18.47 0.58
CA ALA A 410 -16.61 -18.17 -0.62
C ALA A 410 -17.50 -17.68 -1.76
N SER A 411 -18.61 -18.38 -2.01
CA SER A 411 -19.58 -18.01 -3.06
C SER A 411 -20.31 -16.69 -2.80
N ALA A 412 -20.32 -16.20 -1.56
CA ALA A 412 -20.96 -14.94 -1.19
C ALA A 412 -20.01 -13.72 -1.27
N MET A 413 -18.71 -13.95 -1.46
CA MET A 413 -17.70 -12.88 -1.57
C MET A 413 -17.43 -12.58 -3.05
N SER A 414 -17.63 -11.33 -3.47
CA SER A 414 -17.43 -10.94 -4.88
C SER A 414 -15.96 -10.89 -5.30
N ASP A 415 -15.06 -10.76 -4.35
CA ASP A 415 -13.61 -10.68 -4.52
C ASP A 415 -12.90 -12.02 -4.30
N PHE A 416 -13.64 -13.14 -4.29
CA PHE A 416 -13.17 -14.48 -3.97
C PHE A 416 -13.80 -15.51 -4.91
N GLY A 417 -13.00 -16.39 -5.52
CA GLY A 417 -13.51 -17.43 -6.41
C GLY A 417 -14.26 -18.53 -5.65
N THR A 418 -15.36 -19.03 -6.23
CA THR A 418 -16.28 -19.97 -5.53
C THR A 418 -15.61 -21.27 -5.06
N GLU A 419 -14.56 -21.72 -5.74
CA GLU A 419 -13.79 -22.94 -5.40
C GLU A 419 -12.43 -22.66 -4.75
N GLU A 420 -12.03 -21.40 -4.65
CA GLU A 420 -10.68 -21.03 -4.19
C GLU A 420 -10.44 -21.31 -2.70
N TRP A 421 -11.50 -21.51 -1.92
CA TRP A 421 -11.42 -21.83 -0.49
C TRP A 421 -10.68 -23.15 -0.23
N THR A 422 -10.61 -24.04 -1.21
CA THR A 422 -9.85 -25.30 -1.13
C THR A 422 -8.35 -25.08 -1.13
N GLY A 423 -7.87 -24.00 -1.75
CA GLY A 423 -6.45 -23.72 -1.95
C GLY A 423 -5.81 -22.84 -0.86
N MET A 424 -6.53 -22.56 0.22
CA MET A 424 -6.08 -21.60 1.23
C MET A 424 -6.45 -21.95 2.67
N VAL A 425 -5.63 -21.47 3.60
CA VAL A 425 -5.97 -21.37 5.02
C VAL A 425 -5.41 -20.07 5.58
N CYS A 426 -6.19 -19.36 6.39
CA CYS A 426 -5.66 -18.24 7.16
C CYS A 426 -5.17 -18.73 8.52
N VAL A 427 -3.93 -18.36 8.85
CA VAL A 427 -3.37 -18.50 10.20
C VAL A 427 -2.80 -17.15 10.60
N GLU A 428 -3.54 -16.43 11.42
CA GLU A 428 -3.32 -15.01 11.65
C GLU A 428 -2.54 -14.79 12.95
N THR A 429 -1.65 -13.82 12.94
CA THR A 429 -0.97 -13.32 14.15
C THR A 429 -1.69 -12.07 14.59
N ALA A 430 -2.20 -12.01 15.82
CA ALA A 430 -3.08 -10.92 16.22
C ALA A 430 -2.96 -10.50 17.69
N ASN A 431 -3.55 -9.35 18.01
CA ASN A 431 -3.77 -8.82 19.34
C ASN A 431 -5.26 -8.48 19.50
N LEU A 432 -6.07 -9.46 19.92
CA LEU A 432 -7.53 -9.41 19.91
C LEU A 432 -8.12 -9.57 21.31
N MET A 433 -9.33 -9.05 21.52
CA MET A 433 -10.10 -9.25 22.75
C MET A 433 -9.29 -8.91 24.01
N SER A 434 -9.01 -9.87 24.89
CA SER A 434 -8.18 -9.67 26.09
C SER A 434 -6.71 -9.38 25.80
N ASP A 435 -6.25 -9.61 24.57
CA ASP A 435 -4.89 -9.36 24.07
C ASP A 435 -4.81 -8.05 23.24
N GLN A 436 -5.84 -7.20 23.28
CA GLN A 436 -5.75 -5.86 22.68
C GLN A 436 -4.61 -5.04 23.29
N VAL A 437 -3.98 -4.23 22.46
CA VAL A 437 -2.85 -3.39 22.85
C VAL A 437 -3.37 -2.09 23.45
N SER A 438 -2.81 -1.68 24.59
CA SER A 438 -3.06 -0.36 25.18
C SER A 438 -1.73 0.36 25.38
N LEU A 439 -1.59 1.56 24.81
CA LEU A 439 -0.38 2.37 24.85
C LEU A 439 -0.64 3.70 25.57
N ALA A 440 0.15 4.01 26.59
CA ALA A 440 0.21 5.35 27.15
C ALA A 440 0.87 6.35 26.17
N PRO A 441 0.75 7.68 26.39
CA PRO A 441 1.41 8.69 25.57
C PRO A 441 2.90 8.43 25.37
N GLY A 442 3.34 8.38 24.11
CA GLY A 442 4.72 8.14 23.72
C GLY A 442 5.17 6.68 23.72
N GLU A 443 4.37 5.74 24.26
CA GLU A 443 4.70 4.32 24.26
C GLU A 443 4.62 3.70 22.86
N THR A 444 5.29 2.57 22.69
CA THR A 444 5.41 1.85 21.42
C THR A 444 5.19 0.37 21.64
N HIS A 445 4.37 -0.24 20.80
CA HIS A 445 4.18 -1.68 20.72
C HIS A 445 4.77 -2.23 19.41
N THR A 446 5.14 -3.50 19.39
CA THR A 446 5.56 -4.17 18.15
C THR A 446 5.05 -5.61 18.13
N MET A 447 4.16 -5.90 17.19
CA MET A 447 3.77 -7.27 16.82
C MET A 447 4.67 -7.75 15.68
N SER A 448 5.16 -8.98 15.78
CA SER A 448 6.02 -9.58 14.75
C SER A 448 5.65 -11.02 14.45
N ALA A 449 5.79 -11.41 13.19
CA ALA A 449 5.63 -12.79 12.73
C ALA A 449 6.82 -13.20 11.86
N VAL A 450 7.28 -14.44 12.01
CA VAL A 450 8.28 -15.05 11.10
C VAL A 450 7.64 -16.27 10.47
N ILE A 451 7.56 -16.26 9.14
CA ILE A 451 7.00 -17.33 8.32
C ILE A 451 8.15 -18.08 7.65
N ALA A 452 8.16 -19.41 7.80
CA ALA A 452 9.15 -20.30 7.20
C ALA A 452 8.46 -21.49 6.55
N GLN A 453 9.07 -22.08 5.51
CA GLN A 453 8.61 -23.36 4.95
C GLN A 453 9.73 -24.41 5.03
N THR A 454 9.34 -25.66 5.22
CA THR A 454 10.20 -26.85 5.18
C THR A 454 9.51 -27.97 4.39
N PHE A 455 10.28 -28.89 3.83
CA PHE A 455 9.81 -30.08 3.10
C PHE A 455 10.29 -31.37 3.75
#